data_AF-A0A6B3H2T0-F1
#
_entry.id   AF-A0A6B3H2T0-F1
#
_cell.length_a   1.000
_cell.length_b   1.000
_cell.length_c   1.000
_cell.angle_alpha   90.00
_cell.angle_beta   90.00
_cell.angle_gamma   90.00
#
_symmetry.space_group_name_H-M   'P 1'
#
loop_
_entity.id
_entity.type
_entity.pdbx_description
1 polymer ?
#
loop_
_entity_poly.entity_id
_entity_poly.type
_entity_poly.pdbx_seq_one_letter_code
_entity_poly.pdbx_strand_id
1 'polypeptide(L)'
;MPIPMRPDITPTRLRLDLALGRLADAFGGMTARADEVQCDCHWGSSTELALLKTPDVPLAPDLLRRTWDAPDWADHGAVLRRILPQFAGLLVGGEVEPVFGMYEVGRSFARGHWQLWPTRQSSAVREFLHAWWAHSLLDPAPAVPVHELFALCAEASATTVPWLAVWESLDDEVPDRHLAEAVTAWEYGLLGDQLPWDAW
;
A
#
# COMPACT_ATOMS: atom_id res chain seq x y z
N MET A 1 29.22 20.57 18.87
CA MET A 1 28.59 19.67 17.89
C MET A 1 27.28 20.31 17.48
N PRO A 2 26.94 20.41 16.18
CA PRO A 2 25.64 20.92 15.79
C PRO A 2 24.58 19.92 16.27
N ILE A 3 23.51 20.45 16.88
CA ILE A 3 22.33 19.65 17.22
C ILE A 3 21.70 19.27 15.87
N PRO A 4 21.55 17.98 15.53
CA PRO A 4 20.87 17.60 14.31
C PRO A 4 19.44 18.16 14.39
N MET A 5 19.12 19.09 13.48
CA MET A 5 17.75 19.56 13.34
C MET A 5 16.96 18.39 12.78
N ARG A 6 16.00 17.87 13.55
CA ARG A 6 15.04 16.90 13.02
C ARG A 6 14.36 17.50 11.79
N PRO A 7 14.26 16.76 10.67
CA PRO A 7 13.53 17.24 9.51
C PRO A 7 12.08 17.57 9.91
N ASP A 8 11.58 18.72 9.44
CA ASP A 8 10.18 19.07 9.63
C ASP A 8 9.32 18.17 8.73
N ILE A 9 8.67 17.18 9.35
CA ILE A 9 7.80 16.22 8.66
C ILE A 9 6.40 16.78 8.38
N THR A 10 6.07 17.98 8.87
CA THR A 10 4.73 18.57 8.73
C THR A 10 4.29 18.68 7.27
N PRO A 11 5.14 19.11 6.31
CA PRO A 11 4.75 19.19 4.91
C PRO A 11 4.44 17.83 4.29
N THR A 12 5.24 16.79 4.59
CA THR A 12 5.00 15.44 4.04
C THR A 12 3.78 14.79 4.67
N ARG A 13 3.55 15.04 5.97
CA ARG A 13 2.32 14.61 6.66
C ARG A 13 1.08 15.23 6.04
N LEU A 14 1.07 16.55 5.82
CA LEU A 14 -0.04 17.24 5.18
C LEU A 14 -0.30 16.72 3.76
N ARG A 15 0.78 16.45 3.00
CA ARG A 15 0.68 15.85 1.66
C ARG A 15 0.02 14.47 1.73
N LEU A 16 0.41 13.62 2.68
CA LEU A 16 -0.19 12.30 2.88
C LEU A 16 -1.67 12.39 3.24
N ASP A 17 -2.04 13.28 4.17
CA ASP A 17 -3.45 13.48 4.56
C ASP A 17 -4.29 13.95 3.36
N LEU A 18 -3.77 14.86 2.54
CA LEU A 18 -4.42 15.29 1.29
C LEU A 18 -4.53 14.15 0.26
N ALA A 19 -3.51 13.30 0.15
CA ALA A 19 -3.53 12.16 -0.75
C ALA A 19 -4.59 11.13 -0.34
N LEU A 20 -4.72 10.84 0.96
CA LEU A 20 -5.79 10.00 1.51
C LEU A 20 -7.19 10.58 1.20
N GLY A 21 -7.37 11.89 1.38
CA GLY A 21 -8.63 12.56 1.02
C GLY A 21 -8.98 12.43 -0.46
N ARG A 22 -8.01 12.67 -1.36
CA ARG A 22 -8.20 12.49 -2.81
C ARG A 22 -8.51 11.05 -3.20
N LEU A 23 -7.91 10.09 -2.50
CA LEU A 23 -8.18 8.68 -2.70
C LEU A 23 -9.63 8.36 -2.30
N ALA A 24 -10.07 8.80 -1.12
CA ALA A 24 -11.47 8.67 -0.72
C ALA A 24 -12.44 9.29 -1.75
N ASP A 25 -12.15 10.49 -2.25
CA ASP A 25 -12.97 11.15 -3.27
C ASP A 25 -12.98 10.43 -4.63
N ALA A 26 -11.87 9.78 -5.00
CA ALA A 26 -11.73 9.08 -6.28
C ALA A 26 -12.46 7.73 -6.32
N PHE A 27 -12.59 7.09 -5.16
CA PHE A 27 -13.11 5.73 -5.01
C PHE A 27 -14.41 5.65 -4.19
N GLY A 28 -14.91 6.76 -3.64
CA GLY A 28 -16.23 6.83 -3.03
C GLY A 28 -17.33 6.36 -3.98
N GLY A 29 -18.28 5.60 -3.46
CA GLY A 29 -19.38 5.03 -4.25
C GLY A 29 -19.02 3.81 -5.10
N MET A 30 -17.76 3.36 -5.11
CA MET A 30 -17.35 2.16 -5.86
C MET A 30 -17.93 0.91 -5.21
N THR A 31 -18.19 -0.12 -6.02
CA THR A 31 -18.66 -1.45 -5.61
C THR A 31 -17.87 -2.53 -6.34
N ALA A 32 -17.82 -3.74 -5.76
CA ALA A 32 -17.56 -4.93 -6.55
C ALA A 32 -18.65 -5.09 -7.62
N ARG A 33 -18.39 -5.92 -8.64
CA ARG A 33 -19.37 -6.15 -9.70
C ARG A 33 -20.60 -6.88 -9.14
N ALA A 34 -21.76 -6.63 -9.74
CA ALA A 34 -23.00 -7.26 -9.30
C ALA A 34 -22.96 -8.81 -9.42
N ASP A 35 -22.26 -9.29 -10.45
CA ASP A 35 -22.02 -10.69 -10.76
C ASP A 35 -20.75 -11.27 -10.12
N GLU A 36 -20.01 -10.47 -9.33
CA GLU A 36 -18.84 -10.95 -8.59
C GLU A 36 -19.25 -12.05 -7.60
N VAL A 37 -18.43 -13.09 -7.53
CA VAL A 37 -18.62 -14.27 -6.68
C VAL A 37 -17.33 -14.65 -6.00
N GLN A 38 -17.43 -15.29 -4.83
CA GLN A 38 -16.32 -15.92 -4.14
C GLN A 38 -16.79 -17.18 -3.41
N CYS A 39 -15.88 -18.10 -3.06
CA CYS A 39 -16.28 -19.32 -2.35
C CYS A 39 -16.64 -19.01 -0.89
N ASP A 40 -17.84 -19.41 -0.48
CA ASP A 40 -18.25 -19.45 0.93
C ASP A 40 -17.26 -20.25 1.81
N CYS A 41 -16.59 -21.24 1.22
CA CYS A 41 -15.68 -22.16 1.88
C CYS A 41 -14.29 -21.57 2.21
N HIS A 42 -13.81 -20.60 1.43
CA HIS A 42 -12.44 -20.10 1.51
C HIS A 42 -12.37 -18.60 1.77
N TRP A 43 -13.38 -17.85 1.32
CA TRP A 43 -13.39 -16.41 1.45
C TRP A 43 -14.43 -15.90 2.43
N GLY A 44 -15.70 -16.30 2.34
CA GLY A 44 -16.76 -15.76 3.20
C GLY A 44 -18.15 -15.87 2.59
N SER A 45 -19.17 -15.61 3.40
CA SER A 45 -20.57 -15.84 3.06
C SER A 45 -21.12 -14.88 1.99
N SER A 46 -22.20 -15.30 1.32
CA SER A 46 -22.99 -14.42 0.44
C SER A 46 -23.44 -13.09 1.08
N THR A 47 -23.68 -13.05 2.40
CA THR A 47 -23.99 -11.81 3.14
C THR A 47 -22.79 -10.87 3.19
N GLU A 48 -21.59 -11.40 3.47
CA GLU A 48 -20.35 -10.61 3.46
C GLU A 48 -20.02 -10.12 2.04
N LEU A 49 -20.24 -10.96 1.02
CA LEU A 49 -20.08 -10.58 -0.38
C LEU A 49 -21.03 -9.44 -0.78
N ALA A 50 -22.26 -9.43 -0.26
CA ALA A 50 -23.21 -8.35 -0.50
C ALA A 50 -22.74 -7.00 0.05
N LEU A 51 -21.89 -6.98 1.09
CA LEU A 51 -21.28 -5.74 1.61
C LEU A 51 -20.31 -5.13 0.60
N LEU A 52 -19.59 -5.94 -0.19
CA LEU A 52 -18.74 -5.44 -1.28
C LEU A 52 -19.55 -4.84 -2.43
N LYS A 53 -20.81 -5.26 -2.59
CA LYS A 53 -21.77 -4.74 -3.58
C LYS A 53 -22.52 -3.50 -3.09
N THR A 54 -22.35 -3.14 -1.82
CA THR A 54 -22.90 -1.93 -1.23
C THR A 54 -21.80 -0.88 -1.12
N PRO A 55 -21.96 0.32 -1.70
CA PRO A 55 -20.93 1.35 -1.65
C PRO A 55 -20.76 1.89 -0.21
N ASP A 56 -19.54 2.33 0.12
CA ASP A 56 -19.21 3.13 1.31
C ASP A 56 -19.57 2.53 2.68
N VAL A 57 -20.01 1.27 2.74
CA VAL A 57 -20.20 0.54 4.00
C VAL A 57 -18.84 0.08 4.54
N PRO A 58 -18.48 0.41 5.79
CA PRO A 58 -17.25 -0.09 6.40
C PRO A 58 -17.27 -1.62 6.50
N LEU A 59 -16.16 -2.26 6.15
CA LEU A 59 -15.98 -3.70 6.31
C LEU A 59 -15.31 -3.99 7.65
N ALA A 60 -15.69 -5.11 8.27
CA ALA A 60 -14.96 -5.60 9.45
C ALA A 60 -13.49 -5.91 9.08
N PRO A 61 -12.52 -5.76 10.00
CA PRO A 61 -11.10 -5.95 9.70
C PRO A 61 -10.77 -7.29 9.04
N ASP A 62 -11.34 -8.39 9.54
CA ASP A 62 -11.11 -9.71 8.95
C ASP A 62 -11.68 -9.84 7.52
N LEU A 63 -12.87 -9.26 7.28
CA LEU A 63 -13.45 -9.25 5.93
C LEU A 63 -12.58 -8.44 4.97
N LEU A 64 -12.12 -7.26 5.40
CA LEU A 64 -11.22 -6.43 4.61
C LEU A 64 -9.92 -7.19 4.28
N ARG A 65 -9.33 -7.86 5.28
CA ARG A 65 -8.12 -8.69 5.12
C ARG A 65 -8.33 -9.76 4.06
N ARG A 66 -9.35 -10.61 4.23
CA ARG A 66 -9.69 -11.64 3.24
C ARG A 66 -9.96 -11.05 1.85
N THR A 67 -10.51 -9.83 1.78
CA THR A 67 -10.83 -9.17 0.51
C THR A 67 -9.60 -8.78 -0.30
N TRP A 68 -8.59 -8.13 0.31
CA TRP A 68 -7.39 -7.73 -0.45
C TRP A 68 -6.43 -8.89 -0.72
N ASP A 69 -6.42 -9.89 0.16
CA ASP A 69 -5.49 -11.03 0.13
C ASP A 69 -5.92 -12.11 -0.89
N ALA A 70 -7.23 -12.35 -1.02
CA ALA A 70 -7.77 -13.36 -1.92
C ALA A 70 -7.29 -13.15 -3.37
N PRO A 71 -6.61 -14.14 -3.99
CA PRO A 71 -6.02 -14.00 -5.31
C PRO A 71 -7.01 -14.23 -6.47
N ASP A 72 -8.17 -14.79 -6.19
CA ASP A 72 -9.05 -15.48 -7.14
C ASP A 72 -10.37 -14.73 -7.39
N TRP A 73 -10.36 -13.40 -7.21
CA TRP A 73 -11.44 -12.54 -7.69
C TRP A 73 -11.50 -12.53 -9.23
N ALA A 74 -12.70 -12.52 -9.81
CA ALA A 74 -12.84 -12.39 -11.26
C ALA A 74 -12.46 -10.98 -11.74
N ASP A 75 -12.82 -9.95 -10.97
CA ASP A 75 -12.40 -8.55 -11.17
C ASP A 75 -11.75 -8.00 -9.88
N HIS A 76 -10.51 -8.44 -9.62
CA HIS A 76 -9.71 -7.96 -8.49
C HIS A 76 -9.60 -6.43 -8.47
N GLY A 77 -9.57 -5.79 -9.64
CA GLY A 77 -9.55 -4.34 -9.77
C GLY A 77 -10.80 -3.67 -9.22
N ALA A 78 -12.00 -4.18 -9.49
CA ALA A 78 -13.24 -3.66 -8.93
C ALA A 78 -13.31 -3.83 -7.41
N VAL A 79 -12.89 -4.99 -6.91
CA VAL A 79 -12.85 -5.28 -5.48
C VAL A 79 -11.85 -4.35 -4.76
N LEU A 80 -10.64 -4.20 -5.30
CA LEU A 80 -9.64 -3.31 -4.74
C LEU A 80 -10.13 -1.86 -4.70
N ARG A 81 -10.75 -1.37 -5.79
CA ARG A 81 -11.34 -0.01 -5.83
C ARG A 81 -12.41 0.20 -4.76
N ARG A 82 -13.24 -0.82 -4.47
CA ARG A 82 -14.27 -0.76 -3.41
C ARG A 82 -13.68 -0.58 -2.02
N ILE A 83 -12.56 -1.22 -1.73
CA ILE A 83 -12.00 -1.23 -0.38
C ILE A 83 -10.94 -0.15 -0.16
N LEU A 84 -10.40 0.42 -1.24
CA LEU A 84 -9.20 1.26 -1.18
C LEU A 84 -9.27 2.44 -0.20
N PRO A 85 -10.38 3.19 -0.06
CA PRO A 85 -10.46 4.27 0.92
C PRO A 85 -10.24 3.80 2.37
N GLN A 86 -10.90 2.72 2.78
CA GLN A 86 -10.72 2.13 4.11
C GLN A 86 -9.34 1.49 4.24
N PHE A 87 -8.92 0.75 3.20
CA PHE A 87 -7.67 0.01 3.20
C PHE A 87 -6.45 0.93 3.31
N ALA A 88 -6.41 2.03 2.56
CA ALA A 88 -5.33 3.01 2.59
C ALA A 88 -5.16 3.66 3.97
N GLY A 89 -6.25 3.94 4.68
CA GLY A 89 -6.20 4.46 6.05
C GLY A 89 -5.54 3.49 7.02
N LEU A 90 -5.94 2.22 6.98
CA LEU A 90 -5.37 1.17 7.82
C LEU A 90 -3.91 0.85 7.47
N LEU A 91 -3.55 0.91 6.17
CA LEU A 91 -2.17 0.77 5.72
C LEU A 91 -1.26 1.84 6.33
N VAL A 92 -1.66 3.12 6.25
CA VAL A 92 -0.91 4.23 6.85
C VAL A 92 -0.87 4.13 8.38
N GLY A 93 -1.92 3.59 9.00
CA GLY A 93 -1.99 3.34 10.44
C GLY A 93 -1.13 2.16 10.92
N GLY A 94 -0.57 1.34 10.01
CA GLY A 94 0.13 0.10 10.38
C GLY A 94 -0.78 -1.00 10.92
N GLU A 95 -2.08 -0.95 10.58
CA GLU A 95 -3.11 -1.88 11.07
C GLU A 95 -3.35 -3.07 10.10
N VAL A 96 -2.60 -3.12 9.00
CA VAL A 96 -2.63 -4.22 8.04
C VAL A 96 -1.43 -5.11 8.30
N GLU A 97 -1.68 -6.37 8.61
CA GLU A 97 -0.66 -7.38 8.91
C GLU A 97 -0.71 -8.51 7.87
N PRO A 98 0.06 -8.41 6.77
CA PRO A 98 0.26 -9.51 5.84
C PRO A 98 1.00 -10.69 6.50
N VAL A 99 0.88 -11.88 5.92
CA VAL A 99 1.48 -13.10 6.49
C VAL A 99 2.98 -13.14 6.26
N PHE A 100 3.43 -12.72 5.08
CA PHE A 100 4.82 -12.82 4.67
C PHE A 100 5.51 -11.47 4.49
N GLY A 101 4.75 -10.38 4.35
CA GLY A 101 5.29 -9.03 4.23
C GLY A 101 4.40 -8.11 3.39
N MET A 102 4.72 -6.83 3.40
CA MET A 102 3.96 -5.79 2.71
C MET A 102 4.03 -5.89 1.19
N TYR A 103 4.95 -6.68 0.63
CA TYR A 103 4.93 -7.05 -0.78
C TYR A 103 3.60 -7.76 -1.17
N GLU A 104 2.94 -8.50 -0.26
CA GLU A 104 1.64 -9.12 -0.56
C GLU A 104 0.55 -8.08 -0.84
N VAL A 105 0.60 -6.95 -0.11
CA VAL A 105 -0.26 -5.80 -0.39
C VAL A 105 0.07 -5.22 -1.77
N GLY A 106 1.37 -5.03 -2.06
CA GLY A 106 1.82 -4.56 -3.37
C GLY A 106 1.32 -5.46 -4.51
N ARG A 107 1.34 -6.78 -4.30
CA ARG A 107 0.84 -7.79 -5.24
C ARG A 107 -0.66 -7.63 -5.46
N SER A 108 -1.42 -7.30 -4.42
CA SER A 108 -2.86 -6.98 -4.54
C SER A 108 -3.10 -5.76 -5.44
N PHE A 109 -2.29 -4.70 -5.31
CA PHE A 109 -2.33 -3.56 -6.24
C PHE A 109 -1.97 -3.97 -7.67
N ALA A 110 -0.92 -4.78 -7.85
CA ALA A 110 -0.49 -5.26 -9.16
C ALA A 110 -1.58 -6.10 -9.86
N ARG A 111 -2.22 -7.03 -9.15
CA ARG A 111 -3.38 -7.81 -9.63
C ARG A 111 -4.57 -6.94 -10.01
N GLY A 112 -4.75 -5.82 -9.31
CA GLY A 112 -5.77 -4.83 -9.63
C GLY A 112 -5.48 -4.01 -10.90
N HIS A 113 -4.26 -4.08 -11.45
CA HIS A 113 -3.79 -3.28 -12.59
C HIS A 113 -4.08 -1.78 -12.43
N TRP A 114 -3.79 -1.23 -11.24
CA TRP A 114 -4.18 0.13 -10.88
C TRP A 114 -3.65 1.22 -11.83
N GLN A 115 -2.52 0.96 -12.49
CA GLN A 115 -1.93 1.86 -13.47
C GLN A 115 -2.81 2.02 -14.71
N LEU A 116 -3.67 1.04 -15.03
CA LEU A 116 -4.57 1.04 -16.19
C LEU A 116 -5.96 1.61 -15.87
N TRP A 117 -6.24 1.94 -14.61
CA TRP A 117 -7.51 2.54 -14.22
C TRP A 117 -7.69 3.95 -14.82
N PRO A 118 -8.93 4.48 -14.87
CA PRO A 118 -9.21 5.85 -15.27
C PRO A 118 -8.25 6.85 -14.62
N THR A 119 -7.82 7.87 -15.37
CA THR A 119 -6.74 8.80 -14.97
C THR A 119 -6.92 9.38 -13.57
N ARG A 120 -8.15 9.72 -13.18
CA ARG A 120 -8.46 10.23 -11.83
C ARG A 120 -8.09 9.23 -10.74
N GLN A 121 -8.40 7.96 -10.95
CA GLN A 121 -8.16 6.87 -10.00
C GLN A 121 -6.67 6.49 -9.96
N SER A 122 -6.05 6.24 -11.11
CA SER A 122 -4.63 5.87 -11.16
C SER A 122 -3.71 6.98 -10.65
N SER A 123 -4.06 8.25 -10.90
CA SER A 123 -3.29 9.39 -10.33
C SER A 123 -3.46 9.51 -8.82
N ALA A 124 -4.65 9.21 -8.27
CA ALA A 124 -4.87 9.22 -6.82
C ALA A 124 -4.06 8.12 -6.12
N VAL A 125 -4.01 6.91 -6.68
CA VAL A 125 -3.16 5.82 -6.15
C VAL A 125 -1.68 6.19 -6.21
N ARG A 126 -1.22 6.72 -7.35
CA ARG A 126 0.17 7.15 -7.51
C ARG A 126 0.56 8.19 -6.47
N GLU A 127 -0.25 9.23 -6.31
CA GLU A 127 0.03 10.30 -5.35
C GLU A 127 0.01 9.78 -3.91
N PHE A 128 -0.93 8.88 -3.57
CA PHE A 128 -0.96 8.21 -2.28
C PHE A 128 0.34 7.45 -1.98
N LEU A 129 0.78 6.57 -2.88
CA LEU A 129 2.00 5.78 -2.69
C LEU A 129 3.24 6.68 -2.54
N HIS A 130 3.35 7.74 -3.37
CA HIS A 130 4.46 8.69 -3.28
C HIS A 130 4.43 9.54 -2.01
N ALA A 131 3.26 10.00 -1.57
CA ALA A 131 3.13 10.79 -0.36
C ALA A 131 3.43 9.93 0.89
N TRP A 132 2.97 8.67 0.90
CA TRP A 132 3.24 7.74 1.99
C TRP A 132 4.73 7.41 2.06
N TRP A 133 5.34 7.07 0.92
CA TRP A 133 6.78 6.82 0.82
C TRP A 133 7.62 7.99 1.35
N ALA A 134 7.37 9.20 0.85
CA ALA A 134 8.13 10.38 1.24
C ALA A 134 7.93 10.76 2.72
N HIS A 135 6.74 10.53 3.28
CA HIS A 135 6.49 10.73 4.70
C HIS A 135 7.26 9.73 5.56
N SER A 136 7.16 8.43 5.24
CA SER A 136 7.79 7.36 6.00
C SER A 136 9.32 7.46 6.01
N LEU A 137 9.93 7.94 4.93
CA LEU A 137 11.38 8.16 4.86
C LEU A 137 11.89 9.23 5.84
N LEU A 138 11.05 10.20 6.23
CA LEU A 138 11.42 11.26 7.18
C LEU A 138 10.91 10.99 8.60
N ASP A 139 9.99 10.03 8.77
CA ASP A 139 9.53 9.59 10.07
C ASP A 139 10.61 8.70 10.71
N PRO A 140 11.13 9.02 11.91
CA PRO A 140 12.10 8.17 12.58
C PRO A 140 11.53 6.82 13.03
N ALA A 141 10.20 6.67 13.15
CA ALA A 141 9.53 5.46 13.59
C ALA A 141 8.20 5.26 12.84
N PRO A 142 8.24 5.02 11.51
CA PRO A 142 7.04 4.89 10.70
C PRO A 142 6.23 3.66 11.12
N ALA A 143 4.90 3.76 11.02
CA ALA A 143 3.99 2.68 11.39
C ALA A 143 4.23 1.38 10.59
N VAL A 144 4.66 1.52 9.33
CA VAL A 144 5.15 0.42 8.50
C VAL A 144 6.66 0.64 8.28
N PRO A 145 7.52 -0.36 8.58
CA PRO A 145 8.95 -0.24 8.34
C PRO A 145 9.27 0.15 6.89
N VAL A 146 10.25 1.03 6.69
CA VAL A 146 10.56 1.57 5.35
C VAL A 146 10.93 0.47 4.34
N HIS A 147 11.64 -0.57 4.76
CA HIS A 147 11.97 -1.69 3.88
C HIS A 147 10.71 -2.47 3.43
N GLU A 148 9.75 -2.71 4.32
CA GLU A 148 8.47 -3.31 3.97
C GLU A 148 7.66 -2.42 3.01
N LEU A 149 7.60 -1.11 3.28
CA LEU A 149 6.91 -0.16 2.42
C LEU A 149 7.57 -0.05 1.03
N PHE A 150 8.90 -0.12 0.96
CA PHE A 150 9.63 -0.16 -0.30
C PHE A 150 9.25 -1.38 -1.12
N ALA A 151 9.17 -2.57 -0.50
CA ALA A 151 8.76 -3.79 -1.17
C ALA A 151 7.33 -3.70 -1.71
N LEU A 152 6.39 -3.14 -0.93
CA LEU A 152 5.03 -2.85 -1.39
C LEU A 152 5.04 -1.93 -2.62
N CYS A 153 5.74 -0.81 -2.55
CA CYS A 153 5.80 0.18 -3.63
C CYS A 153 6.42 -0.41 -4.90
N ALA A 154 7.52 -1.17 -4.76
CA ALA A 154 8.19 -1.84 -5.86
C ALA A 154 7.29 -2.85 -6.55
N GLU A 155 6.65 -3.73 -5.78
CA GLU A 155 5.71 -4.74 -6.26
C GLU A 155 4.49 -4.09 -6.94
N ALA A 156 3.84 -3.14 -6.26
CA ALA A 156 2.65 -2.45 -6.77
C ALA A 156 2.91 -1.76 -8.11
N SER A 157 4.10 -1.18 -8.28
CA SER A 157 4.45 -0.40 -9.47
C SER A 157 5.22 -1.18 -10.53
N ALA A 158 5.64 -2.42 -10.24
CA ALA A 158 6.57 -3.22 -11.04
C ALA A 158 7.87 -2.48 -11.37
N THR A 159 8.34 -1.60 -10.48
CA THR A 159 9.59 -0.85 -10.64
C THR A 159 10.09 -0.29 -9.31
N THR A 160 11.41 -0.23 -9.13
CA THR A 160 12.05 0.38 -7.96
C THR A 160 12.48 1.83 -8.17
N VAL A 161 12.65 2.24 -9.43
CA VAL A 161 13.28 3.50 -9.84
C VAL A 161 12.71 4.74 -9.17
N PRO A 162 11.38 5.00 -9.19
CA PRO A 162 10.84 6.23 -8.60
C PRO A 162 10.98 6.30 -7.08
N TRP A 163 11.09 5.15 -6.40
CA TRP A 163 11.18 5.06 -4.95
C TRP A 163 12.62 5.30 -4.48
N LEU A 164 13.58 4.65 -5.16
CA LEU A 164 15.01 4.87 -4.94
C LEU A 164 15.40 6.32 -5.25
N ALA A 165 14.89 6.91 -6.33
CA ALA A 165 15.20 8.30 -6.66
C ALA A 165 14.77 9.30 -5.57
N VAL A 166 13.65 9.05 -4.88
CA VAL A 166 13.23 9.87 -3.73
C VAL A 166 14.17 9.65 -2.55
N TRP A 167 14.52 8.39 -2.25
CA TRP A 167 15.43 8.05 -1.16
C TRP A 167 16.81 8.70 -1.36
N GLU A 168 17.40 8.56 -2.55
CA GLU A 168 18.69 9.14 -2.95
C GLU A 168 18.71 10.67 -2.90
N SER A 169 17.54 11.32 -3.03
CA SER A 169 17.46 12.78 -2.98
C SER A 169 17.50 13.37 -1.56
N LEU A 170 17.43 12.52 -0.54
CA LEU A 170 17.45 12.94 0.86
C LEU A 170 18.87 12.77 1.43
N ASP A 171 19.39 13.82 2.05
CA ASP A 171 20.68 13.85 2.73
C ASP A 171 20.44 14.17 4.22
N ASP A 172 20.01 13.15 4.97
CA ASP A 172 19.62 13.25 6.40
C ASP A 172 19.85 11.91 7.13
N GLU A 173 20.06 11.97 8.45
CA GLU A 173 20.33 10.81 9.31
C GLU A 173 19.16 9.80 9.36
N VAL A 174 17.92 10.25 9.25
CA VAL A 174 16.75 9.37 9.33
C VAL A 174 16.65 8.43 8.12
N PRO A 175 16.63 8.92 6.86
CA PRO A 175 16.73 8.09 5.66
C PRO A 175 17.94 7.14 5.64
N ASP A 176 19.11 7.57 6.12
CA ASP A 176 20.32 6.74 6.20
C ASP A 176 20.14 5.57 7.18
N ARG A 177 19.51 5.81 8.33
CA ARG A 177 19.19 4.74 9.28
C ARG A 177 18.22 3.74 8.67
N HIS A 178 17.18 4.21 8.00
CA HIS A 178 16.24 3.33 7.29
C HIS A 178 16.94 2.48 6.22
N LEU A 179 17.97 3.01 5.56
CA LEU A 179 18.74 2.27 4.56
C LEU A 179 19.56 1.15 5.23
N ALA A 180 20.22 1.44 6.35
CA ALA A 180 20.95 0.43 7.12
C ALA A 180 20.03 -0.70 7.63
N GLU A 181 18.83 -0.35 8.07
CA GLU A 181 17.80 -1.32 8.46
C GLU A 181 17.35 -2.18 7.27
N ALA A 182 17.13 -1.57 6.10
CA ALA A 182 16.75 -2.30 4.88
C ALA A 182 17.85 -3.29 4.43
N VAL A 183 19.11 -2.85 4.44
CA VAL A 183 20.25 -3.73 4.11
C VAL A 183 20.31 -4.92 5.06
N THR A 184 20.12 -4.68 6.36
CA THR A 184 20.14 -5.75 7.38
C THR A 184 18.97 -6.72 7.19
N ALA A 185 17.78 -6.21 6.87
CA ALA A 185 16.58 -7.03 6.65
C ALA A 185 16.71 -7.93 5.41
N TRP A 186 17.36 -7.44 4.35
CA TRP A 186 17.41 -8.14 3.06
C TRP A 186 18.70 -8.90 2.78
N GLU A 187 19.76 -8.71 3.58
CA GLU A 187 21.11 -9.27 3.33
C GLU A 187 21.07 -10.75 2.94
N TYR A 188 20.40 -11.60 3.74
CA TYR A 188 20.34 -13.03 3.48
C TYR A 188 19.60 -13.38 2.18
N GLY A 189 18.51 -12.69 1.87
CA GLY A 189 17.75 -12.90 0.64
C GLY A 189 18.57 -12.50 -0.58
N LEU A 190 19.17 -11.31 -0.53
CA LEU A 190 19.97 -10.77 -1.63
C LEU A 190 21.22 -11.61 -1.91
N LEU A 191 21.88 -12.15 -0.88
CA LEU A 191 22.99 -13.10 -1.05
C LEU A 191 22.56 -14.42 -1.72
N GLY A 192 21.28 -14.76 -1.65
CA GLY A 192 20.68 -15.92 -2.30
C GLY A 192 19.94 -15.60 -3.60
N ASP A 193 20.18 -14.43 -4.21
CA ASP A 193 19.47 -13.94 -5.40
C ASP A 193 17.93 -13.85 -5.23
N GLN A 194 17.46 -13.66 -4.00
CA GLN A 194 16.05 -13.47 -3.67
C GLN A 194 15.75 -11.99 -3.42
N LEU A 195 14.80 -11.45 -4.17
CA LEU A 195 14.31 -10.10 -3.93
C LEU A 195 13.27 -10.08 -2.79
N PRO A 196 13.11 -8.95 -2.08
CA PRO A 196 12.10 -8.76 -1.03
C PRO A 196 10.65 -8.69 -1.54
N TRP A 197 10.47 -8.78 -2.86
CA TRP A 197 9.20 -8.75 -3.58
C TRP A 197 9.30 -9.76 -4.74
N ASP A 198 8.20 -10.01 -5.44
CA ASP A 198 8.25 -10.97 -6.53
C ASP A 198 8.98 -10.37 -7.74
N ALA A 199 9.98 -11.10 -8.24
CA ALA A 199 10.63 -10.73 -9.48
C ALA A 199 9.62 -10.82 -10.65
N TRP A 200 9.63 -9.79 -11.49
CA TRP A 200 8.64 -9.46 -12.50
C TRP A 200 8.52 -10.51 -13.62
#